data_AF-A0A369K5S9-F1
#
_entry.id   AF-A0A369K5S9-F1
#
_cell.length_a   1.000
_cell.length_b   1.000
_cell.length_c   1.000
_cell.angle_alpha   90.00
_cell.angle_beta   90.00
_cell.angle_gamma   90.00
#
_symmetry.space_group_name_H-M   'P 1'
#
loop_
_entity.id
_entity.type
_entity.pdbx_description
1 polymer ?
#
loop_
_entity_poly.entity_id
_entity_poly.type
_entity_poly.pdbx_seq_one_letter_code
_entity_poly.pdbx_strand_id
1 'polypeptide(L)'
;MSPSVVVNDCNSKSPIQLTPSMLPPCDDVVFWDSSFFTRPGAPPILPSPPEILAAAERLKPNTWLKRTIWYPDLGLVVKYGLEVDPREGQCLWAIRRFLGDAIPVPEVYGWSTYDQYGFIYMELIQGMTLEERWDSLGEEERLGVCDELHRMVKSLRRLQQDPEDQFVGHIGRQPLLDIIFVDHRKGPVGPLPSVQSFHDKFATLHYRDHYVRTSPDPYRIMLPDNAPIVFTHGDLHPRNIILSASGAGPVRVLAIVDWQQSGWLPAYWEACKAFWTTWGTPSGTIWAEKYLPRILEQMSVAEHTGWEWFVLSNGM
;
A
#
# COMPACT_ATOMS: atom_id res chain seq x y z
N MET A 1 -15.48 26.95 -15.96
CA MET A 1 -14.04 27.17 -16.24
C MET A 1 -13.35 25.86 -15.91
N SER A 2 -12.89 25.15 -16.93
CA SER A 2 -12.22 23.86 -16.76
C SER A 2 -10.87 24.08 -16.07
N PRO A 3 -10.52 23.32 -15.01
CA PRO A 3 -9.20 23.42 -14.42
C PRO A 3 -8.17 22.88 -15.43
N SER A 4 -7.19 23.73 -15.75
CA SER A 4 -6.09 23.42 -16.64
C SER A 4 -5.31 22.20 -16.12
N VAL A 5 -5.27 21.14 -16.92
CA VAL A 5 -4.47 19.94 -16.64
C VAL A 5 -3.01 20.33 -16.76
N VAL A 6 -2.34 20.51 -15.62
CA VAL A 6 -0.88 20.52 -15.57
C VAL A 6 -0.43 19.09 -15.85
N VAL A 7 0.08 18.87 -17.07
CA VAL A 7 0.79 17.66 -17.45
C VAL A 7 2.19 17.81 -16.86
N ASN A 8 2.42 17.18 -15.70
CA ASN A 8 3.75 17.12 -15.11
C ASN A 8 4.64 16.23 -15.96
N ASP A 9 5.83 16.73 -16.29
CA ASP A 9 6.87 16.00 -17.00
C ASP A 9 7.36 14.83 -16.12
N CYS A 10 7.08 13.60 -16.56
CA CYS A 10 7.32 12.36 -15.82
C CYS A 10 8.82 12.13 -15.47
N ASN A 11 9.73 12.88 -16.10
CA ASN A 11 11.18 12.81 -15.91
C ASN A 11 11.76 13.83 -14.91
N SER A 12 10.95 14.70 -14.30
CA SER A 12 11.46 15.62 -13.29
C SER A 12 11.87 14.86 -12.02
N LYS A 13 13.02 15.18 -11.42
CA LYS A 13 13.40 14.68 -10.08
C LYS A 13 12.82 15.52 -8.94
N SER A 14 11.91 16.45 -9.26
CA SER A 14 11.39 17.38 -8.27
C SER A 14 10.38 16.70 -7.34
N PRO A 15 10.25 17.20 -6.10
CA PRO A 15 9.11 16.91 -5.25
C PRO A 15 7.79 17.22 -5.97
N ILE A 16 6.77 16.45 -5.63
CA ILE A 16 5.38 16.63 -6.08
C ILE A 16 4.55 16.82 -4.81
N GLN A 17 4.01 18.01 -4.64
CA GLN A 17 3.07 18.26 -3.55
C GLN A 17 1.75 17.55 -3.84
N LEU A 18 1.30 16.74 -2.88
CA LEU A 18 0.01 16.06 -2.89
C LEU A 18 -0.78 16.55 -1.68
N THR A 19 -1.89 17.22 -1.93
CA THR A 19 -2.81 17.69 -0.88
C THR A 19 -4.13 16.93 -0.96
N PRO A 20 -4.87 16.78 0.17
CA PRO A 20 -6.14 16.05 0.17
C PRO A 20 -7.17 16.57 -0.85
N SER A 21 -7.17 17.87 -1.16
CA SER A 21 -8.08 18.47 -2.15
C SER A 21 -7.84 18.02 -3.60
N MET A 22 -6.69 17.39 -3.88
CA MET A 22 -6.36 16.89 -5.22
C MET A 22 -6.93 15.48 -5.47
N LEU A 23 -7.41 14.81 -4.42
CA LEU A 23 -7.91 13.44 -4.50
C LEU A 23 -9.40 13.43 -4.92
N PRO A 24 -9.85 12.42 -5.67
CA PRO A 24 -11.26 12.16 -5.87
C PRO A 24 -11.96 11.93 -4.52
N PRO A 25 -13.27 12.22 -4.38
CA PRO A 25 -14.00 11.96 -3.14
C PRO A 25 -14.03 10.45 -2.81
N CYS A 26 -14.22 10.10 -1.54
CA CYS A 26 -14.36 8.69 -1.12
C CYS A 26 -15.73 8.09 -1.48
N ASP A 27 -16.66 8.89 -1.99
CA ASP A 27 -17.97 8.42 -2.48
C ASP A 27 -17.81 7.58 -3.76
N ASP A 28 -18.88 6.87 -4.13
CA ASP A 28 -18.94 6.07 -5.35
C ASP A 28 -18.51 6.88 -6.59
N VAL A 29 -17.57 6.32 -7.36
CA VAL A 29 -17.02 6.98 -8.53
C VAL A 29 -16.73 5.98 -9.65
N VAL A 30 -16.91 6.45 -10.88
CA VAL A 30 -16.49 5.76 -12.10
C VAL A 30 -15.65 6.71 -12.94
N PHE A 31 -14.45 6.27 -13.32
CA PHE A 31 -13.53 7.03 -14.17
C PHE A 31 -13.80 6.71 -15.64
N TRP A 32 -14.73 7.44 -16.25
CA TRP A 32 -15.16 7.22 -17.65
C TRP A 32 -14.06 7.48 -18.69
N ASP A 33 -13.01 8.20 -18.32
CA ASP A 33 -11.82 8.45 -19.13
C ASP A 33 -10.75 7.35 -18.99
N SER A 34 -10.97 6.34 -18.14
CA SER A 34 -10.02 5.24 -17.95
C SER A 34 -9.88 4.34 -19.18
N SER A 35 -8.78 3.58 -19.23
CA SER A 35 -8.50 2.63 -20.31
C SER A 35 -9.57 1.54 -20.46
N PHE A 36 -10.32 1.24 -19.39
CA PHE A 36 -11.43 0.28 -19.44
C PHE A 36 -12.53 0.71 -20.43
N PHE A 37 -12.90 2.00 -20.42
CA PHE A 37 -13.99 2.55 -21.24
C PHE A 37 -13.52 3.13 -22.57
N THR A 38 -12.25 3.54 -22.66
CA THR A 38 -11.71 4.19 -23.86
C THR A 38 -11.12 3.24 -24.89
N ARG A 39 -10.89 1.96 -24.53
CA ARG A 39 -10.38 0.95 -25.48
C ARG A 39 -11.42 0.53 -26.53
N PRO A 40 -11.00 0.09 -27.73
CA PRO A 40 -11.91 -0.44 -28.74
C PRO A 40 -12.70 -1.65 -28.21
N GLY A 41 -14.03 -1.63 -28.39
CA GLY A 41 -14.91 -2.71 -27.91
C GLY A 41 -15.13 -2.72 -26.39
N ALA A 42 -14.83 -1.62 -25.70
CA ALA A 42 -15.06 -1.50 -24.26
C ALA A 42 -16.51 -1.81 -23.87
N PRO A 43 -16.73 -2.55 -22.77
CA PRO A 43 -18.04 -2.67 -22.15
C PRO A 43 -18.58 -1.28 -21.76
N PRO A 44 -19.90 -1.05 -21.85
CA PRO A 44 -20.48 0.25 -21.53
C PRO A 44 -20.53 0.52 -20.02
N ILE A 45 -20.42 -0.51 -19.19
CA ILE A 45 -20.54 -0.44 -17.73
C ILE A 45 -19.57 -1.40 -17.04
N LEU A 46 -19.20 -1.09 -15.81
CA LEU A 46 -18.55 -2.04 -14.90
C LEU A 46 -19.58 -3.07 -14.39
N PRO A 47 -19.16 -4.30 -14.04
CA PRO A 47 -20.03 -5.26 -13.36
C PRO A 47 -20.63 -4.63 -12.10
N SER A 48 -21.92 -4.83 -11.87
CA SER A 48 -22.60 -4.29 -10.69
C SER A 48 -22.20 -5.06 -9.41
N PRO A 49 -22.27 -4.43 -8.23
CA PRO A 49 -22.01 -5.12 -6.97
C PRO A 49 -22.82 -6.42 -6.77
N PRO A 50 -24.13 -6.50 -7.10
CA PRO A 50 -24.87 -7.76 -7.04
C PRO A 50 -24.31 -8.86 -7.95
N GLU A 51 -23.85 -8.52 -9.16
CA GLU A 51 -23.22 -9.48 -10.08
C GLU A 51 -21.89 -10.01 -9.53
N ILE A 52 -21.10 -9.13 -8.91
CA ILE A 52 -19.82 -9.48 -8.27
C ILE A 52 -20.05 -10.42 -7.08
N LEU A 53 -21.02 -10.10 -6.22
CA LEU A 53 -21.38 -10.94 -5.07
C LEU A 53 -21.91 -12.31 -5.54
N ALA A 54 -22.75 -12.34 -6.57
CA ALA A 54 -23.22 -13.60 -7.14
C ALA A 54 -22.10 -14.42 -7.80
N ALA A 55 -21.09 -13.76 -8.40
CA ALA A 55 -19.91 -14.44 -8.93
C ALA A 55 -19.02 -15.00 -7.80
N ALA A 56 -18.87 -14.25 -6.71
CA ALA A 56 -18.12 -14.67 -5.53
C ALA A 56 -18.69 -15.94 -4.89
N GLU A 57 -20.02 -16.00 -4.71
CA GLU A 57 -20.70 -17.15 -4.13
C GLU A 57 -20.43 -18.46 -4.91
N ARG A 58 -20.30 -18.37 -6.23
CA ARG A 58 -20.04 -19.53 -7.12
C ARG A 58 -18.63 -20.11 -6.95
N LEU A 59 -17.66 -19.31 -6.49
CA LEU A 59 -16.26 -19.74 -6.33
C LEU A 59 -16.00 -20.56 -5.04
N LYS A 60 -17.06 -20.84 -4.26
CA LYS A 60 -17.10 -21.49 -2.93
C LYS A 60 -16.52 -20.63 -1.79
N PRO A 61 -17.10 -20.70 -0.56
CA PRO A 61 -16.78 -19.78 0.54
C PRO A 61 -15.44 -20.05 1.26
N ASN A 62 -14.69 -21.07 0.84
CA ASN A 62 -13.41 -21.40 1.48
C ASN A 62 -12.30 -20.51 0.95
N THR A 63 -12.40 -19.24 1.30
CA THR A 63 -11.38 -18.54 2.09
C THR A 63 -11.86 -17.10 2.23
N TRP A 64 -12.04 -16.64 3.47
CA TRP A 64 -12.14 -15.22 3.84
C TRP A 64 -10.95 -14.35 3.34
N LEU A 65 -10.02 -14.94 2.59
CA LEU A 65 -8.79 -14.39 2.04
C LEU A 65 -8.92 -13.98 0.56
N LYS A 66 -9.88 -14.51 -0.22
CA LYS A 66 -10.03 -14.12 -1.63
C LYS A 66 -10.96 -12.92 -1.79
N ARG A 67 -10.41 -11.74 -1.48
CA ARG A 67 -11.05 -10.42 -1.64
C ARG A 67 -11.14 -9.98 -3.11
N THR A 68 -11.02 -10.85 -4.11
CA THR A 68 -10.93 -10.45 -5.53
C THR A 68 -11.74 -11.35 -6.44
N ILE A 69 -12.49 -10.75 -7.38
CA ILE A 69 -13.15 -11.43 -8.51
C ILE A 69 -12.48 -11.01 -9.81
N TRP A 70 -12.17 -11.98 -10.65
CA TRP A 70 -11.35 -11.79 -11.84
C TRP A 70 -12.23 -11.90 -13.08
N TYR A 71 -12.11 -10.93 -13.98
CA TYR A 71 -12.79 -10.90 -15.28
C TYR A 71 -11.72 -10.77 -16.39
N PRO A 72 -11.01 -11.87 -16.73
CA PRO A 72 -9.91 -11.82 -17.69
C PRO A 72 -10.31 -11.29 -19.07
N ASP A 73 -11.48 -11.68 -19.57
CA ASP A 73 -12.02 -11.20 -20.85
C ASP A 73 -12.27 -9.69 -20.86
N LEU A 74 -12.41 -9.09 -19.68
CA LEU A 74 -12.56 -7.65 -19.49
C LEU A 74 -11.23 -6.98 -19.10
N GLY A 75 -10.14 -7.71 -18.87
CA GLY A 75 -8.91 -7.13 -18.30
C GLY A 75 -9.17 -6.43 -16.94
N LEU A 76 -10.10 -6.97 -16.16
CA LEU A 76 -10.61 -6.36 -14.93
C LEU A 76 -10.43 -7.32 -13.75
N VAL A 77 -10.00 -6.77 -12.62
CA VAL A 77 -10.12 -7.41 -11.31
C VAL A 77 -10.89 -6.49 -10.38
N VAL A 78 -11.78 -7.06 -9.58
CA VAL A 78 -12.57 -6.32 -8.59
C VAL A 78 -12.16 -6.78 -7.21
N LYS A 79 -11.57 -5.88 -6.41
CA LYS A 79 -11.36 -6.11 -4.98
C LYS A 79 -12.67 -5.80 -4.26
N TYR A 80 -13.15 -6.70 -3.40
CA TYR A 80 -14.39 -6.50 -2.64
C TYR A 80 -14.31 -7.10 -1.24
N GLY A 81 -15.04 -6.51 -0.29
CA GLY A 81 -15.06 -6.99 1.09
C GLY A 81 -15.50 -5.94 2.11
N LEU A 82 -15.71 -6.37 3.35
CA LEU A 82 -16.04 -5.48 4.48
C LEU A 82 -14.89 -4.51 4.81
N GLU A 83 -13.65 -4.95 4.59
CA GLU A 83 -12.43 -4.19 4.85
C GLU A 83 -11.89 -3.49 3.59
N VAL A 84 -12.63 -3.49 2.48
CA VAL A 84 -12.21 -2.80 1.26
C VAL A 84 -12.65 -1.35 1.34
N ASP A 85 -11.70 -0.44 1.26
CA ASP A 85 -11.93 0.98 1.48
C ASP A 85 -11.57 1.80 0.24
N PRO A 86 -12.42 2.76 -0.21
CA PRO A 86 -12.13 3.66 -1.32
C PRO A 86 -10.76 4.35 -1.25
N ARG A 87 -10.22 4.54 -0.04
CA ARG A 87 -8.89 5.09 0.20
C ARG A 87 -7.76 4.33 -0.52
N GLU A 88 -7.86 3.01 -0.66
CA GLU A 88 -6.90 2.24 -1.49
C GLU A 88 -6.98 2.67 -2.97
N GLY A 89 -8.19 2.86 -3.48
CA GLY A 89 -8.44 3.38 -4.82
C GLY A 89 -7.88 4.79 -5.02
N GLN A 90 -8.00 5.67 -4.02
CA GLN A 90 -7.39 7.01 -4.04
C GLN A 90 -5.86 6.93 -4.15
N CYS A 91 -5.22 5.99 -3.45
CA CYS A 91 -3.77 5.79 -3.51
C CYS A 91 -3.31 5.35 -4.89
N LEU A 92 -3.94 4.31 -5.43
CA LEU A 92 -3.67 3.83 -6.80
C LEU A 92 -3.88 4.94 -7.84
N TRP A 93 -4.98 5.68 -7.74
CA TRP A 93 -5.29 6.82 -8.62
C TRP A 93 -4.21 7.90 -8.52
N ALA A 94 -3.82 8.30 -7.30
CA ALA A 94 -2.84 9.35 -7.08
C ALA A 94 -1.45 8.96 -7.60
N ILE A 95 -1.00 7.74 -7.32
CA ILE A 95 0.30 7.24 -7.78
C ILE A 95 0.35 7.27 -9.30
N ARG A 96 -0.67 6.73 -9.97
CA ARG A 96 -0.75 6.77 -11.44
C ARG A 96 -0.78 8.20 -11.97
N ARG A 97 -1.59 9.07 -11.35
CA ARG A 97 -1.81 10.46 -11.80
C ARG A 97 -0.56 11.35 -11.67
N PHE A 98 0.23 11.15 -10.61
CA PHE A 98 1.35 12.03 -10.26
C PHE A 98 2.72 11.43 -10.56
N LEU A 99 2.85 10.11 -10.55
CA LEU A 99 4.13 9.41 -10.76
C LEU A 99 4.18 8.66 -12.10
N GLY A 100 3.04 8.42 -12.75
CA GLY A 100 2.97 7.76 -14.07
C GLY A 100 3.74 6.44 -14.09
N ASP A 101 4.55 6.22 -15.12
CA ASP A 101 5.32 4.99 -15.32
C ASP A 101 6.49 4.81 -14.34
N ALA A 102 6.77 5.80 -13.48
CA ALA A 102 7.83 5.68 -12.47
C ALA A 102 7.49 4.61 -11.40
N ILE A 103 6.20 4.37 -11.16
CA ILE A 103 5.72 3.30 -10.30
C ILE A 103 4.53 2.63 -10.99
N PRO A 104 4.71 1.43 -11.55
CA PRO A 104 3.60 0.74 -12.17
C PRO A 104 2.62 0.29 -11.09
N VAL A 105 1.37 0.73 -11.21
CA VAL A 105 0.24 0.32 -10.37
C VAL A 105 -0.96 0.03 -11.28
N PRO A 106 -1.88 -0.87 -10.89
CA PRO A 106 -3.12 -1.07 -11.63
C PRO A 106 -3.88 0.24 -11.83
N GLU A 107 -4.36 0.49 -13.05
CA GLU A 107 -5.29 1.58 -13.27
C GLU A 107 -6.61 1.33 -12.51
N VAL A 108 -7.10 2.34 -11.79
CA VAL A 108 -8.41 2.28 -11.13
C VAL A 108 -9.47 2.78 -12.08
N TYR A 109 -10.51 1.97 -12.29
CA TYR A 109 -11.67 2.29 -13.12
C TYR A 109 -12.82 2.87 -12.32
N GLY A 110 -12.82 2.64 -11.01
CA GLY A 110 -13.78 3.21 -10.08
C GLY A 110 -13.76 2.50 -8.73
N TRP A 111 -14.59 2.97 -7.82
CA TRP A 111 -14.93 2.28 -6.59
C TRP A 111 -16.38 2.57 -6.21
N SER A 112 -16.97 1.68 -5.43
CA SER A 112 -18.34 1.83 -4.97
C SER A 112 -18.52 1.16 -3.62
N THR A 113 -19.57 1.56 -2.92
CA THR A 113 -20.08 0.90 -1.72
C THR A 113 -21.46 0.32 -2.00
N TYR A 114 -21.70 -0.91 -1.58
CA TYR A 114 -23.00 -1.54 -1.72
C TYR A 114 -23.29 -2.39 -0.49
N ASP A 115 -24.40 -2.09 0.17
CA ASP A 115 -24.74 -2.60 1.50
C ASP A 115 -23.61 -2.27 2.50
N GLN A 116 -22.84 -3.25 2.94
CA GLN A 116 -21.71 -3.12 3.86
C GLN A 116 -20.35 -3.41 3.21
N TYR A 117 -20.33 -3.66 1.89
CA TYR A 117 -19.12 -4.05 1.16
C TYR A 117 -18.58 -2.87 0.35
N GLY A 118 -17.27 -2.66 0.43
CA GLY A 118 -16.55 -1.82 -0.52
C GLY A 118 -16.12 -2.62 -1.75
N PHE A 119 -16.01 -1.93 -2.88
CA PHE A 119 -15.60 -2.49 -4.17
C PHE A 119 -14.60 -1.54 -4.84
N ILE A 120 -13.48 -2.05 -5.33
CA ILE A 120 -12.51 -1.32 -6.14
C ILE A 120 -12.34 -2.05 -7.46
N TYR A 121 -12.61 -1.36 -8.56
CA TYR A 121 -12.52 -1.87 -9.91
C TYR A 121 -11.19 -1.41 -10.50
N MET A 122 -10.34 -2.35 -10.90
CA MET A 122 -8.99 -2.01 -11.35
C MET A 122 -8.48 -2.96 -12.43
N GLU A 123 -7.43 -2.52 -13.11
CA GLU A 123 -6.74 -3.26 -14.16
C GLU A 123 -6.25 -4.63 -13.68
N LEU A 124 -6.55 -5.67 -14.46
CA LEU A 124 -5.98 -6.99 -14.24
C LEU A 124 -4.58 -7.08 -14.84
N ILE A 125 -3.57 -7.08 -13.98
CA ILE A 125 -2.17 -7.23 -14.38
C ILE A 125 -1.85 -8.72 -14.56
N GLN A 126 -1.42 -9.09 -15.77
CA GLN A 126 -1.04 -10.46 -16.13
C GLN A 126 0.44 -10.70 -15.78
N GLY A 127 0.69 -11.44 -14.71
CA GLY A 127 2.03 -11.76 -14.25
C GLY A 127 2.05 -12.79 -13.13
N MET A 128 3.20 -12.94 -12.49
CA MET A 128 3.36 -13.75 -11.28
C MET A 128 3.90 -12.88 -10.17
N THR A 129 3.51 -13.12 -8.93
CA THR A 129 4.08 -12.38 -7.81
C THR A 129 5.57 -12.70 -7.65
N LEU A 130 6.33 -11.77 -7.05
CA LEU A 130 7.74 -11.99 -6.73
C LEU A 130 7.88 -13.18 -5.78
N GLU A 131 6.95 -13.36 -4.84
CA GLU A 131 6.90 -14.54 -3.96
C GLU A 131 6.79 -15.85 -4.74
N GLU A 132 5.81 -15.96 -5.64
CA GLU A 132 5.61 -17.16 -6.47
C GLU A 132 6.81 -17.46 -7.38
N ARG A 133 7.49 -16.41 -7.88
CA ARG A 133 8.61 -16.56 -8.81
C ARG A 133 9.96 -16.69 -8.10
N TRP A 134 10.06 -16.39 -6.81
CA TRP A 134 11.31 -16.17 -6.08
C TRP A 134 12.35 -17.28 -6.27
N ASP A 135 11.92 -18.54 -6.12
CA ASP A 135 12.80 -19.71 -6.18
C ASP A 135 13.31 -20.01 -7.59
N SER A 136 12.64 -19.49 -8.62
CA SER A 136 13.05 -19.63 -10.03
C SER A 136 14.01 -18.54 -10.49
N LEU A 137 14.12 -17.43 -9.76
CA LEU A 137 14.97 -16.30 -10.13
C LEU A 137 16.44 -16.57 -9.80
N GLY A 138 17.32 -16.33 -10.77
CA GLY A 138 18.76 -16.27 -10.55
C GLY A 138 19.17 -15.06 -9.70
N GLU A 139 20.39 -15.09 -9.17
CA GLU A 139 20.89 -13.99 -8.32
C GLU A 139 20.89 -12.63 -9.04
N GLU A 140 21.31 -12.60 -10.30
CA GLU A 140 21.31 -11.37 -11.12
C GLU A 140 19.90 -10.81 -11.32
N GLU A 141 18.91 -11.68 -11.57
CA GLU A 141 17.51 -11.28 -11.72
C GLU A 141 16.94 -10.74 -10.40
N ARG A 142 17.24 -11.40 -9.27
CA ARG A 142 16.83 -10.91 -7.93
C ARG A 142 17.42 -9.53 -7.63
N LEU A 143 18.69 -9.32 -7.95
CA LEU A 143 19.34 -8.01 -7.79
C LEU A 143 18.74 -6.96 -8.73
N GLY A 144 18.46 -7.32 -9.98
CA GLY A 144 17.79 -6.42 -10.93
C GLY A 144 16.40 -5.98 -10.46
N VAL A 145 15.62 -6.91 -9.88
CA VAL A 145 14.33 -6.58 -9.24
C VAL A 145 14.53 -5.63 -8.06
N CYS A 146 15.55 -5.85 -7.22
CA CYS A 146 15.85 -4.93 -6.11
C CYS A 146 16.18 -3.52 -6.60
N ASP A 147 16.95 -3.39 -7.68
CA ASP A 147 17.31 -2.10 -8.26
C ASP A 147 16.10 -1.38 -8.91
N GLU A 148 15.16 -2.13 -9.47
CA GLU A 148 13.86 -1.59 -9.92
C GLU A 148 13.04 -1.07 -8.74
N LEU A 149 12.83 -1.89 -7.72
CA LEU A 149 12.05 -1.53 -6.53
C LEU A 149 12.66 -0.34 -5.78
N HIS A 150 14.00 -0.28 -5.67
CA HIS A 150 14.69 0.86 -5.06
C HIS A 150 14.39 2.18 -5.78
N ARG A 151 14.38 2.17 -7.12
CA ARG A 151 14.03 3.35 -7.93
C ARG A 151 12.55 3.72 -7.79
N MET A 152 11.66 2.73 -7.68
CA MET A 152 10.23 2.95 -7.46
C MET A 152 9.98 3.57 -6.08
N VAL A 153 10.61 3.04 -5.01
CA VAL A 153 10.51 3.62 -3.66
C VAL A 153 11.03 5.05 -3.66
N LYS A 154 12.20 5.33 -4.27
CA LYS A 154 12.70 6.71 -4.41
C LYS A 154 11.73 7.62 -5.16
N SER A 155 11.06 7.10 -6.19
CA SER A 155 10.04 7.85 -6.91
C SER A 155 8.81 8.10 -6.05
N LEU A 156 8.42 7.15 -5.19
CA LEU A 156 7.31 7.29 -4.25
C LEU A 156 7.57 8.43 -3.27
N ARG A 157 8.81 8.52 -2.76
CA ARG A 157 9.26 9.60 -1.85
C ARG A 157 9.26 10.99 -2.50
N ARG A 158 9.02 11.11 -3.81
CA ARG A 158 8.79 12.43 -4.44
C ARG A 158 7.45 13.02 -4.05
N LEU A 159 6.46 12.19 -3.70
CA LEU A 159 5.21 12.68 -3.11
C LEU A 159 5.55 13.30 -1.76
N GLN A 160 5.18 14.57 -1.59
CA GLN A 160 5.37 15.31 -0.34
C GLN A 160 4.05 15.97 0.07
N GLN A 161 3.84 16.06 1.38
CA GLN A 161 2.78 16.87 1.93
C GLN A 161 3.11 18.36 1.80
N ASP A 162 2.11 19.20 2.03
CA ASP A 162 2.34 20.62 2.28
C ASP A 162 3.20 20.77 3.55
N PRO A 163 4.36 21.45 3.50
CA PRO A 163 5.21 21.70 4.67
C PRO A 163 4.48 22.37 5.84
N GLU A 164 3.44 23.17 5.54
CA GLU A 164 2.65 23.87 6.56
C GLU A 164 1.49 23.02 7.13
N ASP A 165 1.24 21.84 6.55
CA ASP A 165 0.13 20.97 6.94
C ASP A 165 0.56 19.50 7.05
N GLN A 166 1.62 19.25 7.81
CA GLN A 166 2.15 17.90 8.05
C GLN A 166 1.25 17.07 8.98
N PHE A 167 1.10 15.78 8.66
CA PHE A 167 0.37 14.81 9.48
C PHE A 167 0.85 13.37 9.22
N VAL A 168 0.59 12.48 10.18
CA VAL A 168 0.71 11.02 10.02
C VAL A 168 -0.69 10.44 9.86
N GLY A 169 -0.96 9.75 8.75
CA GLY A 169 -2.30 9.31 8.39
C GLY A 169 -2.37 8.76 6.97
N HIS A 170 -3.58 8.47 6.50
CA HIS A 170 -3.78 8.02 5.12
C HIS A 170 -3.65 9.18 4.12
N ILE A 171 -3.60 8.87 2.82
CA ILE A 171 -3.26 9.81 1.73
C ILE A 171 -4.01 11.16 1.76
N GLY A 172 -5.29 11.17 2.13
CA GLY A 172 -6.16 12.35 2.19
C GLY A 172 -6.40 12.87 3.61
N ARG A 173 -5.42 12.74 4.51
CA ARG A 173 -5.55 13.17 5.93
C ARG A 173 -6.66 12.43 6.68
N GLN A 174 -6.87 11.16 6.35
CA GLN A 174 -7.81 10.27 7.06
C GLN A 174 -7.08 9.37 8.07
N PRO A 175 -7.80 8.66 8.96
CA PRO A 175 -7.20 7.68 9.85
C PRO A 175 -6.38 6.62 9.11
N LEU A 176 -5.37 6.07 9.79
CA LEU A 176 -4.54 4.98 9.29
C LEU A 176 -5.37 3.72 9.02
N LEU A 177 -4.98 2.98 8.00
CA LEU A 177 -5.49 1.65 7.65
C LEU A 177 -4.46 0.53 7.88
N ASP A 178 -3.29 0.90 8.37
CA ASP A 178 -2.25 -0.05 8.76
C ASP A 178 -2.78 -0.99 9.86
N ILE A 179 -2.68 -2.30 9.64
CA ILE A 179 -3.22 -3.37 10.49
C ILE A 179 -2.73 -3.29 11.93
N ILE A 180 -1.56 -2.67 12.17
CA ILE A 180 -1.04 -2.42 13.52
C ILE A 180 -1.96 -1.50 14.32
N PHE A 181 -2.66 -0.58 13.65
CA PHE A 181 -3.54 0.44 14.25
C PHE A 181 -5.03 0.15 14.09
N VAL A 182 -5.40 -0.74 13.17
CA VAL A 182 -6.81 -1.11 12.94
C VAL A 182 -7.25 -2.14 13.98
N ASP A 183 -8.02 -1.69 14.97
CA ASP A 183 -8.74 -2.55 15.91
C ASP A 183 -10.19 -2.08 16.01
N HIS A 184 -11.13 -2.93 15.57
CA HIS A 184 -12.57 -2.63 15.57
C HIS A 184 -13.11 -2.27 16.97
N ARG A 185 -12.40 -2.63 18.06
CA ARG A 185 -12.79 -2.28 19.43
C ARG A 185 -12.29 -0.91 19.88
N LYS A 186 -11.17 -0.42 19.32
CA LYS A 186 -10.49 0.81 19.77
C LYS A 186 -10.78 2.02 18.87
N GLY A 187 -11.48 1.81 17.76
CA GLY A 187 -11.84 2.86 16.81
C GLY A 187 -10.68 3.30 15.91
N PRO A 188 -10.93 4.22 14.96
CA PRO A 188 -9.92 4.69 14.01
C PRO A 188 -8.79 5.46 14.69
N VAL A 189 -7.57 5.34 14.14
CA VAL A 189 -6.37 6.05 14.63
C VAL A 189 -5.92 7.10 13.62
N GLY A 190 -5.88 8.35 14.05
CA GLY A 190 -5.41 9.49 13.26
C GLY A 190 -6.52 10.18 12.45
N PRO A 191 -6.17 11.14 11.58
CA PRO A 191 -4.80 11.63 11.33
C PRO A 191 -4.17 12.21 12.60
N LEU A 192 -2.85 12.03 12.73
CA LEU A 192 -2.06 12.43 13.88
C LEU A 192 -1.20 13.64 13.49
N PRO A 193 -1.10 14.70 14.32
CA PRO A 193 -0.46 15.96 13.92
C PRO A 193 1.08 15.89 13.84
N SER A 194 1.70 14.84 14.37
CA SER A 194 3.17 14.71 14.39
C SER A 194 3.63 13.27 14.59
N VAL A 195 4.89 13.00 14.27
CA VAL A 195 5.58 11.74 14.56
C VAL A 195 5.57 11.44 16.06
N GLN A 196 5.75 12.45 16.92
CA GLN A 196 5.62 12.29 18.37
C GLN A 196 4.25 11.75 18.77
N SER A 197 3.17 12.39 18.30
CA SER A 197 1.80 11.94 18.61
C SER A 197 1.51 10.53 18.06
N PHE A 198 2.14 10.17 16.95
CA PHE A 198 2.08 8.83 16.39
C PHE A 198 2.78 7.79 17.28
N HIS A 199 4.01 8.06 17.72
CA HIS A 199 4.72 7.17 18.64
C HIS A 199 4.03 7.05 20.00
N ASP A 200 3.51 8.15 20.53
CA ASP A 200 2.74 8.14 21.78
C ASP A 200 1.49 7.27 21.63
N LYS A 201 0.78 7.37 20.49
CA LYS A 201 -0.37 6.51 20.21
C LYS A 201 0.04 5.05 20.02
N PHE A 202 1.10 4.78 19.28
CA PHE A 202 1.62 3.43 19.04
C PHE A 202 1.99 2.72 20.35
N ALA A 203 2.63 3.45 21.28
CA ALA A 203 2.95 2.97 22.63
C ALA A 203 1.73 2.74 23.54
N THR A 204 0.51 3.09 23.12
CA THR A 204 -0.72 2.79 23.89
C THR A 204 -1.47 1.57 23.38
N LEU A 205 -1.05 0.98 22.25
CA LEU A 205 -1.81 -0.10 21.60
C LEU A 205 -1.75 -1.44 22.35
N HIS A 206 -0.86 -1.56 23.33
CA HIS A 206 -0.58 -2.78 24.09
C HIS A 206 -1.82 -3.60 24.44
N TYR A 207 -1.77 -4.89 24.13
CA TYR A 207 -2.86 -5.83 24.37
C TYR A 207 -2.78 -6.55 25.72
N ARG A 208 -1.60 -6.60 26.34
CA ARG A 208 -1.36 -7.39 27.56
C ARG A 208 -1.44 -6.53 28.82
N ASP A 209 -2.41 -6.80 29.67
CA ASP A 209 -2.52 -6.30 31.05
C ASP A 209 -1.39 -6.81 31.98
N HIS A 210 -0.50 -7.68 31.49
CA HIS A 210 0.50 -8.39 32.29
C HIS A 210 1.86 -7.69 32.40
N TYR A 211 2.10 -6.60 31.65
CA TYR A 211 3.30 -5.79 31.84
C TYR A 211 2.99 -4.63 32.79
N VAL A 212 3.90 -4.39 33.74
CA VAL A 212 3.85 -3.20 34.60
C VAL A 212 3.87 -1.99 33.66
N ARG A 213 2.73 -1.31 33.56
CA ARG A 213 2.60 -0.07 32.79
C ARG A 213 3.42 1.02 33.47
N THR A 214 4.70 1.15 33.13
CA THR A 214 5.42 2.39 33.39
C THR A 214 4.94 3.42 32.37
N SER A 215 4.64 4.63 32.84
CA SER A 215 4.27 5.74 31.97
C SER A 215 5.35 6.82 32.07
N PRO A 216 6.09 7.11 30.98
CA PRO A 216 6.06 6.43 29.67
C PRO A 216 6.68 5.02 29.69
N ASP A 217 6.40 4.21 28.67
CA ASP A 217 7.04 2.90 28.47
C ASP A 217 8.57 3.11 28.20
N PRO A 218 9.48 2.29 28.75
CA PRO A 218 10.91 2.52 28.63
C PRO A 218 11.43 2.42 27.20
N TYR A 219 10.74 1.69 26.31
CA TYR A 219 11.08 1.56 24.89
C TYR A 219 10.56 2.74 24.05
N ARG A 220 9.72 3.63 24.61
CA ARG A 220 9.25 4.82 23.89
C ARG A 220 10.41 5.73 23.47
N ILE A 221 11.49 5.76 24.25
CA ILE A 221 12.71 6.52 23.96
C ILE A 221 13.48 6.00 22.73
N MET A 222 13.22 4.75 22.32
CA MET A 222 13.83 4.13 21.14
C MET A 222 13.12 4.54 19.84
N LEU A 223 12.00 5.27 19.91
CA LEU A 223 11.28 5.83 18.77
C LEU A 223 11.56 7.33 18.64
N PRO A 224 12.51 7.75 17.80
CA PRO A 224 12.90 9.16 17.70
C PRO A 224 11.84 9.98 16.97
N ASP A 225 11.38 11.07 17.59
CA ASP A 225 10.24 11.87 17.10
C ASP A 225 10.59 12.79 15.91
N ASN A 226 11.84 12.77 15.44
CA ASN A 226 12.34 13.59 14.35
C ASN A 226 12.43 12.85 13.00
N ALA A 227 11.92 11.61 12.92
CA ALA A 227 11.85 10.89 11.67
C ALA A 227 11.04 11.68 10.63
N PRO A 228 11.49 11.79 9.37
CA PRO A 228 10.72 12.47 8.34
C PRO A 228 9.44 11.71 8.03
N ILE A 229 8.36 12.45 7.77
CA ILE A 229 7.09 11.87 7.30
C ILE A 229 7.17 11.73 5.78
N VAL A 230 6.92 10.52 5.29
CA VAL A 230 6.99 10.18 3.87
C VAL A 230 5.81 9.29 3.47
N PHE A 231 5.45 9.29 2.18
CA PHE A 231 4.37 8.42 1.71
C PHE A 231 4.89 7.00 1.49
N THR A 232 4.39 6.03 2.25
CA THR A 232 4.79 4.61 2.25
C THR A 232 3.75 3.73 1.58
N HIS A 233 4.17 2.56 1.10
CA HIS A 233 3.22 1.50 0.69
C HIS A 233 2.61 0.83 1.92
N GLY A 234 3.40 0.63 2.98
CA GLY A 234 2.93 0.08 4.24
C GLY A 234 2.63 -1.43 4.21
N ASP A 235 2.89 -2.14 3.12
CA ASP A 235 2.87 -3.62 3.04
C ASP A 235 3.69 -4.09 1.84
N LEU A 236 4.93 -3.61 1.71
CA LEU A 236 5.82 -3.91 0.57
C LEU A 236 6.40 -5.33 0.68
N HIS A 237 5.51 -6.32 0.65
CA HIS A 237 5.79 -7.75 0.70
C HIS A 237 6.00 -8.32 -0.71
N PRO A 238 6.85 -9.35 -0.91
CA PRO A 238 7.02 -10.01 -2.23
C PRO A 238 5.72 -10.45 -2.92
N ARG A 239 4.69 -10.82 -2.17
CA ARG A 239 3.36 -11.18 -2.70
C ARG A 239 2.61 -10.01 -3.37
N ASN A 240 2.99 -8.77 -3.04
CA ASN A 240 2.36 -7.54 -3.52
C ASN A 240 3.13 -6.93 -4.71
N ILE A 241 4.15 -7.63 -5.23
CA ILE A 241 4.96 -7.20 -6.37
C ILE A 241 4.71 -8.18 -7.51
N ILE A 242 4.13 -7.72 -8.61
CA ILE A 242 3.87 -8.54 -9.79
C ILE A 242 5.02 -8.37 -10.78
N LEU A 243 5.59 -9.49 -11.21
CA LEU A 243 6.64 -9.59 -12.20
C LEU A 243 6.11 -10.09 -13.54
N SER A 244 6.90 -9.87 -14.60
CA SER A 244 6.72 -10.56 -15.87
C SER A 244 6.67 -12.08 -15.67
N ALA A 245 5.79 -12.75 -16.43
CA ALA A 245 5.64 -14.20 -16.36
C ALA A 245 6.93 -14.92 -16.77
N SER A 246 7.11 -16.15 -16.28
CA SER A 246 8.24 -16.97 -16.68
C SER A 246 8.26 -17.20 -18.19
N GLY A 247 9.43 -17.04 -18.83
CA GLY A 247 9.57 -17.18 -20.28
C GLY A 247 9.03 -16.02 -21.12
N ALA A 248 8.45 -14.98 -20.53
CA ALA A 248 7.92 -13.81 -21.24
C ALA A 248 8.98 -12.74 -21.61
N GLY A 249 10.27 -13.07 -21.46
CA GLY A 249 11.40 -12.15 -21.64
C GLY A 249 12.05 -11.74 -20.32
N PRO A 250 12.70 -10.56 -20.26
CA PRO A 250 13.39 -10.09 -19.06
C PRO A 250 12.46 -10.00 -17.84
N VAL A 251 13.01 -10.29 -16.66
CA VAL A 251 12.32 -10.10 -15.38
C VAL A 251 12.15 -8.60 -15.15
N ARG A 252 10.90 -8.13 -15.06
CA ARG A 252 10.55 -6.72 -14.85
C ARG A 252 9.39 -6.64 -13.86
N VAL A 253 9.36 -5.58 -13.05
CA VAL A 253 8.20 -5.29 -12.20
C VAL A 253 7.09 -4.73 -13.08
N LEU A 254 5.95 -5.43 -13.13
CA LEU A 254 4.76 -5.05 -13.89
C LEU A 254 3.76 -4.24 -13.07
N ALA A 255 3.70 -4.47 -11.76
CA ALA A 255 2.87 -3.68 -10.86
C ALA A 255 3.27 -3.87 -9.39
N ILE A 256 3.02 -2.84 -8.58
CA ILE A 256 2.93 -2.94 -7.13
C ILE A 256 1.46 -2.81 -6.74
N VAL A 257 0.93 -3.75 -5.96
CA VAL A 257 -0.49 -3.88 -5.63
C VAL A 257 -0.73 -3.89 -4.11
N ASP A 258 -2.00 -3.82 -3.71
CA ASP A 258 -2.42 -3.82 -2.29
C ASP A 258 -1.95 -2.61 -1.48
N TRP A 259 -2.39 -1.43 -1.92
CA TRP A 259 -2.07 -0.13 -1.29
C TRP A 259 -2.97 0.20 -0.10
N GLN A 260 -3.72 -0.77 0.42
CA GLN A 260 -4.69 -0.57 1.50
C GLN A 260 -4.06 0.03 2.77
N GLN A 261 -2.82 -0.36 3.07
CA GLN A 261 -2.11 0.08 4.29
C GLN A 261 -1.16 1.25 4.04
N SER A 262 -1.23 1.86 2.85
CA SER A 262 -0.38 2.99 2.49
C SER A 262 -0.76 4.25 3.26
N GLY A 263 0.19 5.17 3.36
CA GLY A 263 -0.06 6.40 4.10
C GLY A 263 1.19 7.23 4.29
N TRP A 264 0.98 8.39 4.87
CA TRP A 264 2.04 9.25 5.36
C TRP A 264 2.49 8.77 6.74
N LEU A 265 3.69 8.20 6.81
CA LEU A 265 4.24 7.52 7.98
C LEU A 265 5.71 7.93 8.20
N PRO A 266 6.25 7.74 9.42
CA PRO A 266 7.70 7.90 9.65
C PRO A 266 8.51 7.01 8.69
N ALA A 267 9.58 7.53 8.10
CA ALA A 267 10.33 6.84 7.03
C ALA A 267 10.80 5.42 7.38
N TYR A 268 11.23 5.20 8.63
CA TYR A 268 11.69 3.89 9.09
C TYR A 268 10.58 2.81 9.10
N TRP A 269 9.31 3.22 9.13
CA TRP A 269 8.15 2.33 9.27
C TRP A 269 8.06 1.31 8.14
N GLU A 270 8.36 1.73 6.91
CA GLU A 270 8.33 0.85 5.74
C GLU A 270 9.34 -0.30 5.87
N ALA A 271 10.57 0.02 6.30
CA ALA A 271 11.63 -0.97 6.48
C ALA A 271 11.32 -1.94 7.62
N CYS A 272 10.87 -1.42 8.78
CA CYS A 272 10.46 -2.24 9.92
C CYS A 272 9.36 -3.24 9.51
N LYS A 273 8.32 -2.75 8.84
CA LYS A 273 7.16 -3.57 8.50
C LYS A 273 7.46 -4.58 7.38
N ALA A 274 8.18 -4.17 6.33
CA ALA A 274 8.58 -5.09 5.27
C ALA A 274 9.53 -6.19 5.80
N PHE A 275 10.42 -5.85 6.74
CA PHE A 275 11.25 -6.83 7.44
C PHE A 275 10.38 -7.80 8.25
N TRP A 276 9.50 -7.27 9.11
CA TRP A 276 8.65 -8.05 10.00
C TRP A 276 7.75 -9.05 9.26
N THR A 277 7.08 -8.61 8.20
CA THR A 277 6.10 -9.43 7.47
C THR A 277 6.71 -10.57 6.68
N THR A 278 8.01 -10.50 6.39
CA THR A 278 8.74 -11.54 5.65
C THR A 278 9.59 -12.42 6.56
N TRP A 279 9.83 -11.99 7.81
CA TRP A 279 10.63 -12.75 8.75
C TRP A 279 9.95 -14.05 9.20
N GLY A 280 10.73 -15.09 9.47
CA GLY A 280 10.25 -16.34 10.10
C GLY A 280 10.16 -17.56 9.17
N THR A 281 10.44 -17.43 7.88
CA THR A 281 10.68 -18.56 6.96
C THR A 281 12.10 -18.47 6.40
N PRO A 282 12.74 -19.58 5.98
CA PRO A 282 14.09 -19.52 5.41
C PRO A 282 14.22 -18.55 4.23
N SER A 283 13.29 -18.60 3.27
CA SER A 283 13.27 -17.71 2.11
C SER A 283 13.00 -16.26 2.51
N GLY A 284 12.10 -16.05 3.46
CA GLY A 284 11.74 -14.74 3.97
C GLY A 284 12.85 -14.06 4.78
N THR A 285 13.58 -14.81 5.61
CA THR A 285 14.78 -14.31 6.30
C THR A 285 15.85 -13.89 5.30
N ILE A 286 16.11 -14.69 4.27
CA ILE A 286 17.05 -14.32 3.20
C ILE A 286 16.59 -13.04 2.49
N TRP A 287 15.30 -12.92 2.16
CA TRP A 287 14.74 -11.70 1.59
C TRP A 287 14.99 -10.48 2.48
N ALA A 288 14.60 -10.58 3.75
CA ALA A 288 14.67 -9.50 4.73
C ALA A 288 16.11 -9.04 5.02
N GLU A 289 17.07 -9.95 5.14
CA GLU A 289 18.45 -9.62 5.51
C GLU A 289 19.31 -9.21 4.30
N LYS A 290 19.11 -9.85 3.14
CA LYS A 290 20.01 -9.68 1.99
C LYS A 290 19.49 -8.70 0.94
N TYR A 291 18.19 -8.72 0.65
CA TYR A 291 17.62 -8.02 -0.49
C TYR A 291 16.88 -6.75 -0.08
N LEU A 292 16.11 -6.80 1.02
CA LEU A 292 15.36 -5.63 1.51
C LEU A 292 16.23 -4.39 1.79
N PRO A 293 17.46 -4.49 2.35
CA PRO A 293 18.34 -3.33 2.56
C PRO A 293 18.85 -2.69 1.27
N ARG A 294 18.67 -3.34 0.12
CA ARG A 294 18.96 -2.75 -1.21
C ARG A 294 17.78 -1.94 -1.74
N ILE A 295 16.57 -2.25 -1.29
CA ILE A 295 15.32 -1.63 -1.74
C ILE A 295 15.00 -0.41 -0.88
N LEU A 296 15.01 -0.59 0.44
CA LEU A 296 14.56 0.39 1.40
C LEU A 296 15.72 1.09 2.12
N GLU A 297 15.44 2.30 2.60
CA GLU A 297 16.31 3.00 3.54
C GLU A 297 16.47 2.17 4.82
N GLN A 298 17.67 2.13 5.36
CA GLN A 298 17.95 1.36 6.57
C GLN A 298 17.34 2.06 7.78
N MET A 299 16.62 1.30 8.59
CA MET A 299 16.21 1.70 9.93
C MET A 299 17.41 1.63 10.89
N SER A 300 17.46 2.54 11.87
CA SER A 300 18.43 2.44 12.96
C SER A 300 18.09 1.26 13.88
N VAL A 301 19.09 0.78 14.62
CA VAL A 301 18.89 -0.27 15.64
C VAL A 301 17.85 0.17 16.67
N ALA A 302 17.88 1.44 17.09
CA ALA A 302 16.91 1.98 18.03
C ALA A 302 15.48 1.93 17.47
N GLU A 303 15.26 2.45 16.25
CA GLU A 303 13.94 2.43 15.60
C GLU A 303 13.41 1.00 15.47
N HIS A 304 14.24 0.06 15.02
CA HIS A 304 13.85 -1.34 14.90
C HIS A 304 13.49 -1.95 16.26
N THR A 305 14.35 -1.79 17.27
CA THR A 305 14.12 -2.34 18.62
C THR A 305 12.87 -1.76 19.28
N GLY A 306 12.66 -0.44 19.17
CA GLY A 306 11.44 0.20 19.69
C GLY A 306 10.20 -0.30 18.97
N TRP A 307 10.23 -0.33 17.64
CA TRP A 307 9.11 -0.77 16.82
C TRP A 307 8.72 -2.23 17.10
N GLU A 308 9.71 -3.13 17.12
CA GLU A 308 9.54 -4.55 17.39
C GLU A 308 8.93 -4.78 18.78
N TRP A 309 9.42 -4.07 19.79
CA TRP A 309 8.88 -4.14 21.15
C TRP A 309 7.38 -3.85 21.19
N PHE A 310 6.95 -2.74 20.57
CA PHE A 310 5.55 -2.34 20.60
C PHE A 310 4.66 -3.26 19.76
N VAL A 311 5.15 -3.76 18.61
CA VAL A 311 4.43 -4.74 17.78
C VAL A 311 4.23 -6.06 18.52
N LEU A 312 5.29 -6.64 19.10
CA LEU A 312 5.19 -7.86 19.91
C LEU A 312 4.26 -7.68 21.12
N SER A 313 4.31 -6.50 21.73
CA SER A 313 3.45 -6.18 22.88
C SER A 313 1.98 -5.96 22.50
N ASN A 314 1.69 -5.75 21.21
CA ASN A 314 0.34 -5.74 20.65
C ASN A 314 -0.18 -7.15 20.33
N GLY A 315 0.60 -8.20 20.58
CA GLY A 315 0.18 -9.59 20.35
C GLY A 315 0.15 -9.98 18.87
N MET A 316 0.89 -9.24 18.03
CA MET A 316 1.20 -9.60 16.65
C MET A 316 2.53 -10.36 16.57
#